data_AF-A0A939BP30-F1
#
_entry.id   AF-A0A939BP30-F1
#
_cell.length_a   1.000
_cell.length_b   1.000
_cell.length_c   1.000
_cell.angle_alpha   90.00
_cell.angle_beta   90.00
_cell.angle_gamma   90.00
#
_symmetry.space_group_name_H-M   'P 1'
#
loop_
_entity.id
_entity.type
_entity.pdbx_description
1 polymer ?
#
loop_
_entity_poly.entity_id
_entity_poly.type
_entity_poly.pdbx_seq_one_letter_code
_entity_poly.pdbx_strand_id
1 'polypeptide(L)'
;MGLTSKQLSEKKTTSDFFITYYDRQGYEEEKITEISNLAQKNKVTWINVVGLGSEEKIKELGTEFDLHPLVVEDVLNPAQRPKFEVYDDYILFVVKDFNYYPKNQEIKKEQLSIILGPDFIISLQEQRTNTFDFINKSLAKENSQLRHRGADYLAYRMIDTVVDNYFVVVEELGNFIFNLEEQLIEDSSSEILGELQQLKREIISFHRLVSPLRGLIYSSNFKDNQLFTDETFVYWRDVDDHLSTVLDKIQMFRDIVNGMVDTYLSNVNDNMNQVMQVLTVISTIFIPLSFLTGLYGMNFQYMPELGYQYSYPILLGVMGLIVVTMLVYFKKNNWL
;
A
#
# COMPACT_ATOMS: atom_id res chain seq x y z
N MET A 1 -4.10 -5.53 -8.22
CA MET A 1 -2.67 -5.25 -8.49
C MET A 1 -1.86 -5.83 -7.35
N GLY A 2 -1.12 -6.91 -7.58
CA GLY A 2 -0.26 -7.44 -6.52
C GLY A 2 1.02 -6.62 -6.45
N LEU A 3 1.35 -6.08 -5.28
CA LEU A 3 2.75 -5.88 -4.89
C LEU A 3 3.40 -7.27 -4.78
N THR A 4 3.59 -7.93 -5.92
CA THR A 4 4.15 -9.28 -6.01
C THR A 4 5.59 -9.17 -5.54
N SER A 5 5.83 -9.64 -4.32
CA SER A 5 7.13 -9.84 -3.68
C SER A 5 7.97 -10.94 -4.35
N LYS A 6 7.77 -11.17 -5.65
CA LYS A 6 8.32 -12.30 -6.39
C LYS A 6 9.16 -11.83 -7.57
N GLN A 7 10.12 -10.95 -7.31
CA GLN A 7 11.20 -10.61 -8.26
C GLN A 7 12.47 -10.00 -7.60
N LEU A 8 12.70 -10.18 -6.29
CA LEU A 8 13.91 -9.67 -5.60
C LEU A 8 15.18 -10.52 -5.84
N SER A 9 15.25 -11.20 -6.97
CA SER A 9 16.42 -11.93 -7.46
C SER A 9 16.75 -11.53 -8.90
N GLU A 10 16.40 -10.32 -9.32
CA GLU A 10 16.75 -9.80 -10.64
C GLU A 10 18.01 -8.94 -10.57
N LYS A 11 19.05 -9.45 -11.23
CA LYS A 11 20.31 -8.81 -11.68
C LYS A 11 20.57 -7.42 -11.11
N LYS A 12 21.53 -7.32 -10.20
CA LYS A 12 22.17 -6.04 -9.89
C LYS A 12 22.63 -5.39 -11.21
N THR A 13 21.99 -4.30 -11.59
CA THR A 13 22.34 -3.47 -12.74
C THR A 13 23.73 -2.88 -12.51
N THR A 14 24.53 -2.79 -13.57
CA THR A 14 25.82 -2.08 -13.54
C THR A 14 25.61 -0.67 -13.00
N SER A 15 26.43 -0.25 -12.04
CA SER A 15 26.29 1.05 -11.41
C SER A 15 26.85 2.16 -12.30
N ASP A 16 26.05 3.18 -12.52
CA ASP A 16 26.47 4.43 -13.13
C ASP A 16 26.65 5.49 -12.05
N PHE A 17 27.76 6.21 -12.09
CA PHE A 17 28.11 7.25 -11.13
C PHE A 17 28.07 8.61 -11.83
N PHE A 18 27.25 9.51 -11.32
CA PHE A 18 27.17 10.89 -11.78
C PHE A 18 27.59 11.79 -10.64
N ILE A 19 28.33 12.84 -10.95
CA ILE A 19 28.68 13.87 -9.99
C ILE A 19 28.21 15.21 -10.54
N THR A 20 27.66 16.01 -9.63
CA THR A 20 27.15 17.33 -9.90
C THR A 20 27.78 18.30 -8.93
N TYR A 21 28.43 19.32 -9.45
CA TYR A 21 28.93 20.45 -8.67
C TYR A 21 28.04 21.65 -8.95
N TYR A 22 27.57 22.31 -7.90
CA TYR A 22 26.80 23.53 -8.07
C TYR A 22 27.10 24.57 -7.01
N ASP A 23 26.94 25.82 -7.43
CA ASP A 23 26.94 27.01 -6.59
C ASP A 23 26.03 28.07 -7.23
N ARG A 24 26.03 29.29 -6.67
CA ARG A 24 25.23 30.41 -7.19
C ARG A 24 25.55 30.79 -8.64
N GLN A 25 26.78 30.52 -9.11
CA GLN A 25 27.30 30.96 -10.40
C GLN A 25 27.12 29.88 -11.47
N GLY A 26 27.34 28.61 -11.12
CA GLY A 26 27.45 27.53 -12.08
C GLY A 26 26.82 26.22 -11.65
N TYR A 27 26.68 25.34 -12.63
CA TYR A 27 26.25 23.95 -12.51
C TYR A 27 27.10 23.14 -13.48
N GLU A 28 27.74 22.08 -12.99
CA GLU A 28 28.55 21.16 -13.77
C GLU A 28 28.13 19.74 -13.42
N GLU A 29 27.79 18.93 -14.42
CA GLU A 29 27.44 17.52 -14.24
C GLU A 29 28.31 16.67 -15.15
N GLU A 30 28.90 15.63 -14.59
CA GLU A 30 29.74 14.68 -15.33
C GLU A 30 29.48 13.24 -14.86
N LYS A 31 29.63 12.30 -15.79
CA LYS A 31 29.63 10.87 -15.46
C LYS A 31 31.05 10.47 -15.10
N ILE A 32 31.25 9.91 -13.91
CA ILE A 32 32.58 9.53 -13.42
C ILE A 32 32.79 8.02 -13.49
N THR A 33 34.04 7.64 -13.76
CA THR A 33 34.47 6.23 -13.76
C THR A 33 35.42 5.92 -12.60
N GLU A 34 36.11 6.92 -12.06
CA GLU A 34 37.07 6.81 -10.97
C GLU A 34 36.56 7.61 -9.76
N ILE A 35 36.79 7.07 -8.56
CA ILE A 35 36.35 7.67 -7.29
C ILE A 35 37.60 8.20 -6.59
N SER A 36 37.97 9.44 -6.90
CA SER A 36 39.08 10.12 -6.23
C SER A 36 38.95 11.64 -6.35
N ASN A 37 39.26 12.36 -5.27
CA ASN A 37 39.23 13.84 -5.20
C ASN A 37 37.89 14.45 -5.64
N LEU A 38 36.79 13.86 -5.18
CA LEU A 38 35.44 14.23 -5.62
C LEU A 38 34.88 15.48 -4.91
N ALA A 39 35.46 15.90 -3.79
CA ALA A 39 35.00 17.09 -3.06
C ALA A 39 35.64 18.37 -3.63
N GLN A 40 34.81 19.33 -4.08
CA GLN A 40 35.28 20.66 -4.49
C GLN A 40 35.04 21.70 -3.38
N LYS A 41 36.05 22.52 -3.09
CA LYS A 41 35.90 23.62 -2.13
C LYS A 41 34.91 24.67 -2.65
N ASN A 42 34.04 25.15 -1.76
CA ASN A 42 33.05 26.22 -1.99
C ASN A 42 31.93 25.90 -2.99
N LYS A 43 31.75 24.64 -3.39
CA LYS A 43 30.60 24.17 -4.15
C LYS A 43 29.94 23.02 -3.41
N VAL A 44 28.64 22.84 -3.61
CA VAL A 44 27.97 21.63 -3.15
C VAL A 44 28.24 20.52 -4.16
N THR A 45 28.70 19.37 -3.66
CA THR A 45 28.95 18.17 -4.44
C THR A 45 27.81 17.18 -4.25
N TRP A 46 27.02 16.91 -5.30
CA TRP A 46 26.03 15.84 -5.30
C TRP A 46 26.52 14.66 -6.14
N ILE A 47 26.65 13.49 -5.51
CA ILE A 47 27.02 12.23 -6.14
C ILE A 47 25.76 11.37 -6.26
N ASN A 48 25.35 11.08 -7.47
CA ASN A 48 24.22 10.20 -7.75
C ASN A 48 24.70 8.86 -8.31
N VAL A 49 24.47 7.80 -7.55
CA VAL A 49 24.79 6.41 -7.92
C VAL A 49 23.51 5.71 -8.34
N VAL A 50 23.47 5.24 -9.58
CA VAL A 50 22.30 4.54 -10.15
C VAL A 50 22.69 3.10 -10.43
N GLY A 51 22.08 2.16 -9.70
CA GLY A 51 22.44 0.74 -9.73
C GLY A 51 23.40 0.36 -8.60
N LEU A 52 23.22 -0.86 -8.05
CA LEU A 52 24.02 -1.39 -6.94
C LEU A 52 24.96 -2.54 -7.36
N GLY A 53 25.21 -2.73 -8.65
CA GLY A 53 26.03 -3.82 -9.17
C GLY A 53 27.54 -3.65 -9.03
N SER A 54 28.04 -2.44 -8.79
CA SER A 54 29.47 -2.17 -8.60
C SER A 54 29.81 -1.98 -7.12
N GLU A 55 29.66 -3.04 -6.32
CA GLU A 55 29.88 -3.01 -4.87
C GLU A 55 31.27 -2.49 -4.48
N GLU A 56 32.32 -2.86 -5.21
CA GLU A 56 33.69 -2.41 -4.95
C GLU A 56 33.80 -0.89 -5.05
N LYS A 57 33.22 -0.28 -6.09
CA LYS A 57 33.17 1.18 -6.26
C LYS A 57 32.34 1.86 -5.17
N ILE A 58 31.24 1.23 -4.73
CA ILE A 58 30.44 1.78 -3.62
C ILE A 58 31.25 1.76 -2.31
N LYS A 59 32.11 0.76 -2.09
CA LYS A 59 33.03 0.71 -0.95
C LYS A 59 34.17 1.74 -1.07
N GLU A 60 34.70 1.95 -2.27
CA GLU A 60 35.65 3.04 -2.54
C GLU A 60 35.03 4.40 -2.21
N LEU A 61 33.77 4.63 -2.63
CA LEU A 61 33.03 5.85 -2.29
C LEU A 61 32.86 6.00 -0.78
N GLY A 62 32.54 4.91 -0.08
CA GLY A 62 32.48 4.93 1.38
C GLY A 62 33.81 5.29 2.03
N THR A 63 34.93 4.84 1.47
CA THR A 63 36.27 5.18 1.98
C THR A 63 36.65 6.63 1.71
N GLU A 64 36.34 7.16 0.53
CA GLU A 64 36.62 8.56 0.13
C GLU A 64 35.92 9.57 1.02
N PHE A 65 34.70 9.25 1.48
CA PHE A 65 33.87 10.11 2.33
C PHE A 65 33.87 9.71 3.82
N ASP A 66 34.80 8.82 4.22
CA ASP A 66 34.95 8.31 5.60
C ASP A 66 33.65 7.77 6.22
N LEU A 67 32.85 7.08 5.41
CA LEU A 67 31.60 6.47 5.84
C LEU A 67 31.86 5.22 6.67
N HIS A 68 31.14 5.08 7.78
CA HIS A 68 31.21 3.90 8.62
C HIS A 68 30.86 2.63 7.80
N PRO A 69 31.59 1.50 7.94
CA PRO A 69 31.36 0.30 7.13
C PRO A 69 29.92 -0.25 7.18
N LEU A 70 29.23 -0.11 8.32
CA LEU A 70 27.82 -0.50 8.45
C LEU A 70 26.88 0.32 7.54
N VAL A 71 27.18 1.60 7.29
CA VAL A 71 26.41 2.44 6.36
C VAL A 71 26.51 1.88 4.95
N VAL A 72 27.71 1.50 4.53
CA VAL A 72 27.94 0.89 3.21
C VAL A 72 27.20 -0.45 3.09
N GLU A 73 27.21 -1.26 4.14
CA GLU A 73 26.45 -2.52 4.20
C GLU A 73 24.94 -2.28 4.05
N ASP A 74 24.40 -1.28 4.76
CA ASP A 74 22.98 -0.95 4.71
C ASP A 74 22.53 -0.43 3.34
N VAL A 75 23.35 0.41 2.71
CA VAL A 75 23.12 0.94 1.37
C VAL A 75 23.09 -0.18 0.33
N LEU A 76 23.96 -1.19 0.47
CA LEU A 76 24.02 -2.35 -0.42
C LEU A 76 22.93 -3.40 -0.16
N ASN A 77 22.20 -3.29 0.96
CA ASN A 77 21.12 -4.20 1.33
C ASN A 77 19.73 -3.58 1.05
N PRO A 78 19.09 -3.92 -0.08
CA PRO A 78 17.79 -3.34 -0.47
C PRO A 78 16.62 -3.80 0.42
N ALA A 79 16.84 -4.78 1.31
CA ALA A 79 15.82 -5.24 2.25
C ALA A 79 15.76 -4.42 3.55
N GLN A 80 16.61 -3.40 3.70
CA GLN A 80 16.64 -2.59 4.91
C GLN A 80 15.33 -1.84 5.14
N ARG A 81 15.00 -1.69 6.43
CA ARG A 81 13.87 -0.87 6.84
C ARG A 81 14.24 0.60 6.70
N PRO A 82 13.28 1.47 6.34
CA PRO A 82 13.51 2.89 6.36
C PRO A 82 13.98 3.35 7.74
N LYS A 83 15.04 4.14 7.75
CA LYS A 83 15.72 4.60 8.95
C LYS A 83 16.44 5.91 8.71
N PHE A 84 16.76 6.55 9.82
CA PHE A 84 17.52 7.77 9.86
C PHE A 84 18.55 7.65 10.97
N GLU A 85 19.80 7.87 10.63
CA GLU A 85 20.92 7.73 11.54
C GLU A 85 21.82 8.96 11.43
N VAL A 86 22.09 9.56 12.59
CA VAL A 86 22.99 10.71 12.73
C VAL A 86 24.36 10.19 13.13
N TYR A 87 25.36 10.50 12.32
CA TYR A 87 26.77 10.32 12.64
C TYR A 87 27.39 11.70 12.91
N ASP A 88 28.65 11.73 13.36
CA ASP A 88 29.31 12.98 13.74
C ASP A 88 29.47 13.93 12.54
N ASP A 89 29.85 13.40 11.38
CA ASP A 89 30.18 14.20 10.18
C ASP A 89 29.11 14.13 9.07
N TYR A 90 28.16 13.21 9.16
CA TYR A 90 27.12 13.02 8.14
C TYR A 90 25.84 12.41 8.71
N ILE A 91 24.80 12.40 7.90
CA ILE A 91 23.50 11.83 8.22
C ILE A 91 23.11 10.84 7.13
N LEU A 92 22.65 9.65 7.53
CA LEU A 92 22.12 8.64 6.64
C LEU A 92 20.59 8.64 6.69
N PHE A 93 19.97 8.78 5.52
CA PHE A 93 18.57 8.50 5.27
C PHE A 93 18.48 7.23 4.43
N VAL A 94 17.75 6.23 4.91
CA VAL A 94 17.31 5.09 4.10
C VAL A 94 15.80 5.19 3.99
N VAL A 95 15.30 5.39 2.77
CA VAL A 95 13.86 5.53 2.49
C VAL A 95 13.45 4.56 1.40
N LYS A 96 12.14 4.28 1.32
CA LYS A 96 11.57 3.59 0.15
C LYS A 96 10.93 4.60 -0.76
N ASP A 97 11.42 4.70 -1.99
CA ASP A 97 10.78 5.49 -3.03
C ASP A 97 9.73 4.63 -3.74
N PHE A 98 8.54 5.19 -3.96
CA PHE A 98 7.44 4.51 -4.63
C PHE A 98 7.13 5.22 -5.93
N ASN A 99 7.36 4.55 -7.05
CA ASN A 99 7.09 5.10 -8.37
C ASN A 99 5.84 4.44 -8.95
N TYR A 100 4.83 5.25 -9.26
CA TYR A 100 3.65 4.80 -9.97
C TYR A 100 3.89 4.86 -11.49
N TYR A 101 3.59 3.75 -12.18
CA TYR A 101 3.70 3.64 -13.63
C TYR A 101 2.29 3.51 -14.24
N PRO A 102 1.66 4.62 -14.68
CA PRO A 102 0.26 4.62 -15.12
C PRO A 102 -0.03 3.66 -16.28
N LYS A 103 0.95 3.48 -17.20
CA LYS A 103 0.80 2.58 -18.35
C LYS A 103 0.60 1.13 -17.96
N ASN A 104 1.22 0.71 -16.87
CA ASN A 104 1.18 -0.66 -16.37
C ASN A 104 0.30 -0.80 -15.14
N GLN A 105 -0.21 0.32 -14.61
CA GLN A 105 -1.02 0.33 -13.40
C GLN A 105 -0.27 -0.33 -12.22
N GLU A 106 1.03 -0.04 -12.13
CA GLU A 106 1.95 -0.71 -11.22
C GLU A 106 2.66 0.31 -10.33
N ILE A 107 2.73 0.02 -9.04
CA ILE A 107 3.55 0.75 -8.07
C ILE A 107 4.80 -0.07 -7.82
N LYS A 108 5.97 0.47 -8.18
CA LYS A 108 7.25 -0.14 -7.84
C LYS A 108 7.85 0.57 -6.64
N LYS A 109 8.47 -0.23 -5.78
CA LYS A 109 9.16 0.25 -4.59
C LYS A 109 10.65 -0.02 -4.73
N GLU A 110 11.46 0.94 -4.32
CA GLU A 110 12.92 0.84 -4.37
C GLU A 110 13.53 1.46 -3.14
N GLN A 111 14.68 0.96 -2.71
CA GLN A 111 15.52 1.65 -1.74
C GLN A 111 16.18 2.86 -2.38
N LEU A 112 16.06 3.98 -1.68
CA LEU A 112 16.83 5.17 -1.92
C LEU A 112 17.61 5.47 -0.64
N SER A 113 18.92 5.52 -0.76
CA SER A 113 19.79 5.92 0.35
C SER A 113 20.36 7.30 0.07
N ILE A 114 20.28 8.21 1.03
CA ILE A 114 20.82 9.57 0.93
C ILE A 114 21.75 9.77 2.11
N ILE A 115 23.00 10.14 1.82
CA ILE A 115 23.98 10.53 2.82
C ILE A 115 24.22 12.03 2.68
N LEU A 116 23.96 12.78 3.74
CA LEU A 116 24.15 14.23 3.79
C LEU A 116 25.37 14.54 4.66
N GLY A 117 26.38 15.17 4.06
CA GLY A 117 27.49 15.80 4.79
C GLY A 117 27.45 17.33 4.70
N PRO A 118 28.52 18.04 5.12
CA PRO A 118 28.51 19.51 5.20
C PRO A 118 28.29 20.19 3.84
N ASP A 119 29.07 19.78 2.84
CA ASP A 119 29.06 20.36 1.48
C ASP A 119 28.79 19.28 0.42
N PHE A 120 28.36 18.08 0.82
CA PHE A 120 28.13 16.99 -0.12
C PHE A 120 26.87 16.19 0.18
N ILE A 121 26.33 15.57 -0.86
CA ILE A 121 25.24 14.61 -0.78
C ILE A 121 25.58 13.41 -1.65
N ILE A 122 25.33 12.21 -1.14
CA ILE A 122 25.42 10.97 -1.92
C ILE A 122 24.03 10.36 -1.97
N SER A 123 23.46 10.22 -3.15
CA SER A 123 22.22 9.46 -3.38
C SER A 123 22.52 8.15 -4.07
N LEU A 124 21.99 7.04 -3.56
CA LEU A 124 22.12 5.71 -4.16
C LEU A 124 20.73 5.13 -4.47
N GLN A 125 20.52 4.76 -5.72
CA GLN A 125 19.29 4.21 -6.26
C GLN A 125 19.51 2.77 -6.76
N GLU A 126 18.52 1.88 -6.57
CA GLU A 126 18.59 0.50 -7.08
C GLU A 126 18.55 0.44 -8.61
N GLN A 127 17.69 1.24 -9.23
CA GLN A 127 17.61 1.44 -10.68
C GLN A 127 17.32 2.91 -10.99
N ARG A 128 17.34 3.27 -12.29
CA ARG A 128 17.07 4.64 -12.69
C ARG A 128 15.59 4.96 -12.58
N THR A 129 15.27 5.96 -11.76
CA THR A 129 13.92 6.51 -11.62
C THR A 129 13.88 7.97 -12.10
N ASN A 130 12.67 8.50 -12.30
CA ASN A 130 12.48 9.90 -12.65
C ASN A 130 12.35 10.81 -11.41
N THR A 131 12.51 10.26 -10.20
CA THR A 131 12.30 10.93 -8.92
C THR A 131 13.09 12.23 -8.84
N PHE A 132 14.35 12.25 -9.27
CA PHE A 132 15.21 13.43 -9.19
C PHE A 132 15.32 14.24 -10.50
N ASP A 133 14.54 13.91 -11.53
CA ASP A 133 14.58 14.64 -12.81
C ASP A 133 14.25 16.12 -12.64
N PHE A 134 13.30 16.44 -11.76
CA PHE A 134 12.95 17.82 -11.46
C PHE A 134 14.10 18.56 -10.76
N ILE A 135 14.82 17.88 -9.86
CA ILE A 135 15.97 18.44 -9.15
C ILE A 135 17.09 18.75 -10.15
N ASN A 136 17.46 17.79 -11.00
CA ASN A 136 18.44 17.97 -12.07
C ASN A 136 18.07 19.15 -12.99
N LYS A 137 16.84 19.17 -13.50
CA LYS A 137 16.35 20.26 -14.36
C LYS A 137 16.32 21.61 -13.64
N SER A 138 16.05 21.62 -12.35
CA SER A 138 16.01 22.83 -11.55
C SER A 138 17.42 23.37 -11.29
N LEU A 139 18.40 22.52 -10.99
CA LEU A 139 19.80 22.93 -10.82
C LEU A 139 20.40 23.50 -12.12
N ALA A 140 20.05 22.92 -13.27
CA ALA A 140 20.51 23.38 -14.59
C ALA A 140 19.99 24.77 -15.01
N LYS A 141 18.99 25.35 -14.32
CA LYS A 141 18.43 26.68 -14.63
C LYS A 141 19.30 27.82 -14.09
N GLU A 142 19.54 28.85 -14.89
CA GLU A 142 20.38 30.02 -14.57
C GLU A 142 20.00 30.79 -13.29
N ASN A 143 18.74 30.77 -12.85
CA ASN A 143 18.27 31.45 -11.63
C ASN A 143 17.62 30.48 -10.62
N SER A 144 18.17 29.28 -10.48
CA SER A 144 17.64 28.27 -9.58
C SER A 144 17.77 28.67 -8.11
N GLN A 145 16.66 28.65 -7.37
CA GLN A 145 16.68 28.81 -5.92
C GLN A 145 17.47 27.68 -5.22
N LEU A 146 17.53 26.48 -5.82
CA LEU A 146 18.33 25.37 -5.27
C LEU A 146 19.82 25.71 -5.23
N ARG A 147 20.32 26.41 -6.25
CA ARG A 147 21.74 26.80 -6.35
C ARG A 147 22.17 27.86 -5.33
N HIS A 148 21.21 28.53 -4.71
CA HIS A 148 21.47 29.53 -3.68
C HIS A 148 21.57 28.92 -2.26
N ARG A 149 21.31 27.62 -2.13
CA ARG A 149 21.19 26.88 -0.87
C ARG A 149 22.26 25.78 -0.78
N GLY A 150 22.52 25.32 0.44
CA GLY A 150 23.51 24.28 0.73
C GLY A 150 23.04 22.87 0.45
N ALA A 151 23.86 21.90 0.86
CA ALA A 151 23.57 20.47 0.77
C ALA A 151 22.31 20.09 1.59
N ASP A 152 22.11 20.73 2.74
CA ASP A 152 20.96 20.52 3.63
C ASP A 152 19.61 20.75 2.93
N TYR A 153 19.50 21.82 2.15
CA TYR A 153 18.28 22.13 1.40
C TYR A 153 18.06 21.16 0.24
N LEU A 154 19.12 20.72 -0.43
CA LEU A 154 19.00 19.71 -1.48
C LEU A 154 18.54 18.37 -0.91
N ALA A 155 19.04 17.95 0.26
CA ALA A 155 18.57 16.76 0.96
C ALA A 155 17.09 16.87 1.32
N TYR A 156 16.66 18.03 1.86
CA TYR A 156 15.23 18.31 2.08
C TYR A 156 14.44 18.08 0.79
N ARG A 157 14.84 18.69 -0.33
CA ARG A 157 14.11 18.59 -1.60
C ARG A 157 14.06 17.18 -2.17
N MET A 158 15.10 16.38 -1.94
CA MET A 158 15.09 14.95 -2.31
C MET A 158 14.05 14.19 -1.48
N ILE A 159 14.03 14.37 -0.16
CA ILE A 159 13.05 13.70 0.71
C ILE A 159 11.63 14.20 0.43
N ASP A 160 11.43 15.50 0.23
CA ASP A 160 10.15 16.11 -0.15
C ASP A 160 9.59 15.45 -1.42
N THR A 161 10.44 15.24 -2.43
CA THR A 161 10.02 14.57 -3.68
C THR A 161 9.64 13.10 -3.46
N VAL A 162 10.30 12.40 -2.53
CA VAL A 162 9.91 11.04 -2.13
C VAL A 162 8.57 11.03 -1.40
N VAL A 163 8.32 12.02 -0.54
CA VAL A 163 7.05 12.15 0.19
C VAL A 163 5.90 12.54 -0.75
N ASP A 164 6.16 13.40 -1.75
CA ASP A 164 5.20 13.71 -2.82
C ASP A 164 4.77 12.44 -3.56
N ASN A 165 5.71 11.54 -3.87
CA ASN A 165 5.42 10.24 -4.46
C ASN A 165 4.51 9.38 -3.56
N TYR A 166 4.58 9.52 -2.24
CA TYR A 166 3.67 8.81 -1.33
C TYR A 166 2.22 9.28 -1.47
N PHE A 167 1.99 10.56 -1.74
CA PHE A 167 0.64 11.05 -2.01
C PHE A 167 0.02 10.41 -3.26
N VAL A 168 0.81 10.20 -4.31
CA VAL A 168 0.36 9.49 -5.52
C VAL A 168 -0.08 8.06 -5.17
N VAL A 169 0.71 7.34 -4.37
CA VAL A 169 0.34 5.99 -3.90
C VAL A 169 -0.95 6.01 -3.09
N VAL A 170 -1.11 6.98 -2.19
CA VAL A 170 -2.31 7.11 -1.36
C VAL A 170 -3.55 7.40 -2.20
N GLU A 171 -3.44 8.24 -3.23
CA GLU A 171 -4.54 8.52 -4.16
C GLU A 171 -4.99 7.25 -4.90
N GLU A 172 -4.03 6.50 -5.45
CA GLU A 172 -4.33 5.24 -6.15
C GLU A 172 -4.92 4.17 -5.21
N LEU A 173 -4.42 4.05 -3.97
CA LEU A 173 -5.03 3.17 -2.96
C LEU A 173 -6.46 3.59 -2.64
N GLY A 174 -6.73 4.89 -2.54
CA GLY A 174 -8.08 5.42 -2.33
C GLY A 174 -9.03 5.05 -3.48
N ASN A 175 -8.58 5.21 -4.72
CA ASN A 175 -9.34 4.82 -5.91
C ASN A 175 -9.65 3.30 -5.92
N PHE A 176 -8.67 2.48 -5.52
CA PHE A 176 -8.85 1.03 -5.45
C PHE A 176 -9.84 0.61 -4.35
N ILE A 177 -9.79 1.27 -3.19
CA ILE A 177 -10.77 1.05 -2.10
C ILE A 177 -12.18 1.39 -2.58
N PHE A 178 -12.36 2.55 -3.22
CA PHE A 178 -13.66 2.99 -3.73
C PHE A 178 -14.26 1.98 -4.72
N ASN A 179 -13.46 1.51 -5.69
CA ASN A 179 -13.93 0.53 -6.66
C ASN A 179 -14.32 -0.81 -6.01
N LEU A 180 -13.56 -1.27 -5.02
CA LEU A 180 -13.91 -2.49 -4.27
C LEU A 180 -15.15 -2.31 -3.40
N GLU A 181 -15.41 -1.10 -2.91
CA GLU A 181 -16.61 -0.78 -2.14
C GLU A 181 -17.86 -0.87 -3.02
N GLU A 182 -17.83 -0.31 -4.23
CA GLU A 182 -18.92 -0.45 -5.19
C GLU A 182 -19.17 -1.92 -5.55
N GLN A 183 -18.11 -2.70 -5.81
CA GLN A 183 -18.25 -4.12 -6.13
C GLN A 183 -18.88 -4.93 -4.98
N LEU A 184 -18.55 -4.60 -3.73
CA LEU A 184 -19.09 -5.29 -2.55
C LEU A 184 -20.60 -5.08 -2.38
N ILE A 185 -21.13 -3.94 -2.86
CA ILE A 185 -22.57 -3.65 -2.84
C ILE A 185 -23.30 -4.50 -3.88
N GLU A 186 -22.68 -4.77 -5.02
CA GLU A 186 -23.30 -5.47 -6.15
C GLU A 186 -23.17 -7.00 -6.07
N ASP A 187 -22.04 -7.53 -5.57
CA ASP A 187 -21.76 -8.96 -5.53
C ASP A 187 -21.05 -9.36 -4.22
N SER A 188 -21.37 -10.56 -3.70
CA SER A 188 -20.78 -11.15 -2.49
C SER A 188 -19.84 -12.31 -2.81
N SER A 189 -19.23 -12.32 -4.01
CA SER A 189 -18.36 -13.40 -4.47
C SER A 189 -17.13 -13.62 -3.56
N SER A 190 -16.62 -14.84 -3.52
CA SER A 190 -15.43 -15.18 -2.73
C SER A 190 -14.14 -14.51 -3.22
N GLU A 191 -14.12 -14.02 -4.46
CA GLU A 191 -12.97 -13.36 -5.06
C GLU A 191 -12.70 -11.99 -4.40
N ILE A 192 -13.76 -11.25 -4.06
CA ILE A 192 -13.70 -9.94 -3.39
C ILE A 192 -12.97 -10.03 -2.04
N LEU A 193 -13.20 -11.11 -1.26
CA LEU A 193 -12.50 -11.31 0.01
C LEU A 193 -10.98 -11.44 -0.19
N GLY A 194 -10.56 -12.12 -1.26
CA GLY A 194 -9.14 -12.25 -1.61
C GLY A 194 -8.50 -10.90 -1.92
N GLU A 195 -9.20 -10.04 -2.67
CA GLU A 195 -8.75 -8.69 -3.01
C GLU A 195 -8.69 -7.77 -1.78
N LEU A 196 -9.71 -7.79 -0.91
CA LEU A 196 -9.72 -7.06 0.36
C LEU A 196 -8.55 -7.46 1.26
N GLN A 197 -8.26 -8.76 1.38
CA GLN A 197 -7.13 -9.23 2.17
C GLN A 197 -5.79 -8.82 1.56
N GLN A 198 -5.67 -8.83 0.23
CA GLN A 198 -4.47 -8.37 -0.45
C GLN A 198 -4.26 -6.87 -0.19
N LEU A 199 -5.28 -6.05 -0.40
CA LEU A 199 -5.24 -4.62 -0.14
C LEU A 199 -4.85 -4.31 1.32
N LYS A 200 -5.44 -5.01 2.29
CA LYS A 200 -5.08 -4.89 3.70
C LYS A 200 -3.59 -5.15 3.94
N ARG A 201 -3.01 -6.17 3.30
CA ARG A 201 -1.56 -6.45 3.40
C ARG A 201 -0.73 -5.33 2.80
N GLU A 202 -1.17 -4.74 1.69
CA GLU A 202 -0.47 -3.65 1.01
C GLU A 202 -0.49 -2.37 1.84
N ILE A 203 -1.65 -1.97 2.39
CA ILE A 203 -1.80 -0.83 3.31
C ILE A 203 -0.90 -1.01 4.54
N ILE A 204 -0.89 -2.18 5.16
CA ILE A 204 -0.03 -2.47 6.33
C ILE A 204 1.45 -2.40 5.94
N SER A 205 1.82 -2.93 4.78
CA SER A 205 3.19 -2.87 4.29
C SER A 205 3.63 -1.42 4.03
N PHE A 206 2.75 -0.60 3.46
CA PHE A 206 3.02 0.81 3.20
C PHE A 206 3.16 1.61 4.50
N HIS A 207 2.23 1.44 5.45
CA HIS A 207 2.34 2.00 6.80
C HIS A 207 3.70 1.70 7.45
N ARG A 208 4.14 0.43 7.41
CA ARG A 208 5.41 0.01 8.02
C ARG A 208 6.63 0.66 7.38
N LEU A 209 6.55 1.06 6.11
CA LEU A 209 7.65 1.71 5.39
C LEU A 209 7.65 3.23 5.58
N VAL A 210 6.48 3.86 5.73
CA VAL A 210 6.37 5.32 5.90
C VAL A 210 6.48 5.73 7.36
N SER A 211 5.90 4.97 8.29
CA SER A 211 5.81 5.32 9.72
C SER A 211 7.15 5.62 10.40
N PRO A 212 8.27 4.91 10.11
CA PRO A 212 9.57 5.22 10.72
C PRO A 212 10.13 6.58 10.31
N LEU A 213 9.62 7.19 9.22
CA LEU A 213 10.10 8.48 8.73
C LEU A 213 9.51 9.66 9.49
N ARG A 214 8.38 9.45 10.18
CA ARG A 214 7.71 10.47 10.98
C ARG A 214 8.46 10.74 12.29
N GLY A 215 8.49 12.00 12.68
CA GLY A 215 9.01 12.46 13.97
C GLY A 215 10.53 12.50 14.06
N LEU A 216 11.23 12.11 12.98
CA LEU A 216 12.69 12.06 12.94
C LEU A 216 13.32 13.45 13.14
N ILE A 217 12.70 14.47 12.57
CA ILE A 217 13.14 15.86 12.67
C ILE A 217 13.10 16.43 14.10
N TYR A 218 12.32 15.79 14.98
CA TYR A 218 12.18 16.20 16.39
C TYR A 218 13.13 15.44 17.32
N SER A 219 13.91 14.51 16.80
CA SER A 219 15.00 13.91 17.59
C SER A 219 16.03 14.98 17.93
N SER A 220 16.54 14.97 19.16
CA SER A 220 17.58 15.91 19.61
C SER A 220 18.80 15.89 18.68
N ASN A 221 19.15 14.70 18.20
CA ASN A 221 20.27 14.49 17.28
C ASN A 221 20.06 15.14 15.92
N PHE A 222 18.82 15.39 15.50
CA PHE A 222 18.52 16.11 14.26
C PHE A 222 18.62 17.63 14.47
N LYS A 223 17.95 18.13 15.52
CA LYS A 223 17.81 19.58 15.75
C LYS A 223 19.13 20.27 16.13
N ASP A 224 19.99 19.59 16.87
CA ASP A 224 21.26 20.15 17.33
C ASP A 224 22.43 19.87 16.36
N ASN A 225 22.14 19.27 15.19
CA ASN A 225 23.16 18.94 14.20
C ASN A 225 23.55 20.16 13.37
N GLN A 226 24.86 20.39 13.24
CA GLN A 226 25.43 21.55 12.53
C GLN A 226 25.22 21.50 11.01
N LEU A 227 24.83 20.35 10.46
CA LEU A 227 24.52 20.17 9.05
C LEU A 227 23.22 20.86 8.64
N PHE A 228 22.30 21.12 9.58
CA PHE A 228 21.05 21.82 9.27
C PHE A 228 21.11 23.28 9.68
N THR A 229 20.63 24.15 8.80
CA THR A 229 20.43 25.57 9.12
C THR A 229 19.04 25.79 9.72
N ASP A 230 18.88 26.80 10.57
CA ASP A 230 17.57 27.18 11.13
C ASP A 230 16.54 27.47 10.02
N GLU A 231 17.01 27.99 8.87
CA GLU A 231 16.17 28.24 7.70
C GLU A 231 15.68 26.95 7.05
N THR A 232 16.51 25.90 6.95
CA THR A 232 16.09 24.61 6.37
C THR A 232 15.19 23.81 7.31
N PHE A 233 15.31 24.01 8.62
CA PHE A 233 14.46 23.33 9.61
C PHE A 233 12.95 23.58 9.41
N VAL A 234 12.56 24.76 8.90
CA VAL A 234 11.15 25.05 8.58
C VAL A 234 10.61 24.14 7.49
N TYR A 235 11.42 23.87 6.46
CA TYR A 235 11.05 22.99 5.36
C TYR A 235 10.99 21.52 5.78
N TRP A 236 11.90 21.08 6.65
CA TRP A 236 11.84 19.74 7.23
C TRP A 236 10.57 19.50 8.05
N ARG A 237 10.07 20.54 8.74
CA ARG A 237 8.77 20.47 9.45
C ARG A 237 7.61 20.21 8.49
N ASP A 238 7.60 20.88 7.35
CA ASP A 238 6.57 20.67 6.32
C ASP A 238 6.57 19.22 5.81
N VAL A 239 7.75 18.63 5.61
CA VAL A 239 7.88 17.20 5.27
C VAL A 239 7.29 16.29 6.35
N ASP A 240 7.49 16.60 7.63
CA ASP A 240 6.90 15.81 8.73
C ASP A 240 5.37 15.95 8.81
N ASP A 241 4.84 17.14 8.54
CA ASP A 241 3.40 17.39 8.44
C ASP A 241 2.79 16.62 7.24
N HIS A 242 3.48 16.59 6.10
CA HIS A 242 3.12 15.79 4.93
C HIS A 242 3.15 14.28 5.23
N LEU A 243 4.20 13.78 5.89
CA LEU A 243 4.29 12.39 6.33
C LEU A 243 3.15 12.02 7.30
N SER A 244 2.82 12.92 8.24
CA SER A 244 1.70 12.73 9.15
C SER A 244 0.38 12.64 8.40
N THR A 245 0.16 13.52 7.41
CA THR A 245 -1.02 13.48 6.54
C THR A 245 -1.13 12.17 5.76
N VAL A 246 -0.01 11.66 5.22
CA VAL A 246 0.04 10.37 4.53
C VAL A 246 -0.33 9.23 5.49
N LEU A 247 0.22 9.22 6.71
CA LEU A 247 -0.05 8.19 7.71
C LEU A 247 -1.50 8.19 8.20
N ASP A 248 -2.11 9.37 8.37
CA ASP A 248 -3.52 9.50 8.74
C ASP A 248 -4.42 8.92 7.65
N LYS A 249 -4.12 9.18 6.37
CA LYS A 249 -4.84 8.57 5.24
C LYS A 249 -4.69 7.05 5.20
N ILE A 250 -3.49 6.53 5.44
CA ILE A 250 -3.23 5.08 5.52
C ILE A 250 -4.05 4.44 6.66
N GLN A 251 -4.15 5.11 7.80
CA GLN A 251 -4.95 4.63 8.93
C GLN A 251 -6.45 4.63 8.59
N MET A 252 -6.95 5.71 7.99
CA MET A 252 -8.33 5.78 7.49
C MET A 252 -8.66 4.65 6.50
N PHE A 253 -7.77 4.38 5.54
CA PHE A 253 -7.92 3.28 4.59
C PHE A 253 -7.97 1.91 5.26
N ARG A 254 -7.12 1.69 6.28
CA ARG A 254 -7.16 0.45 7.05
C ARG A 254 -8.51 0.26 7.73
N ASP A 255 -9.09 1.33 8.26
CA ASP A 255 -10.38 1.28 8.96
C ASP A 255 -11.54 1.03 7.97
N ILE A 256 -11.52 1.67 6.80
CA ILE A 256 -12.48 1.40 5.72
C ILE A 256 -12.40 -0.06 5.28
N VAL A 257 -11.20 -0.57 4.99
CA VAL A 257 -11.02 -1.97 4.55
C VAL A 257 -11.47 -2.97 5.62
N ASN A 258 -11.28 -2.69 6.91
CA ASN A 258 -11.84 -3.53 7.97
C ASN A 258 -13.37 -3.50 7.95
N GLY A 259 -13.98 -2.32 7.81
CA GLY A 259 -15.42 -2.17 7.67
C GLY A 259 -15.98 -2.93 6.45
N MET A 260 -15.27 -2.91 5.32
CA MET A 260 -15.66 -3.68 4.13
C MET A 260 -15.62 -5.19 4.37
N VAL A 261 -14.62 -5.69 5.12
CA VAL A 261 -14.57 -7.11 5.51
C VAL A 261 -15.77 -7.48 6.39
N ASP A 262 -16.16 -6.62 7.33
CA ASP A 262 -17.33 -6.86 8.19
C ASP A 262 -18.65 -6.80 7.39
N THR A 263 -18.77 -5.87 6.44
CA THR A 263 -19.90 -5.79 5.50
C THR A 263 -19.98 -7.05 4.63
N TYR A 264 -18.85 -7.53 4.10
CA TYR A 264 -18.79 -8.79 3.34
C TYR A 264 -19.33 -9.97 4.15
N LEU A 265 -18.87 -10.13 5.40
CA LEU A 265 -19.35 -11.20 6.29
C LEU A 265 -20.84 -11.07 6.58
N SER A 266 -21.34 -9.84 6.71
CA SER A 266 -22.78 -9.58 6.90
C SER A 266 -23.59 -10.01 5.67
N ASN A 267 -23.16 -9.64 4.46
CA ASN A 267 -23.82 -10.06 3.21
C ASN A 267 -23.82 -11.59 3.04
N VAL A 268 -22.72 -12.27 3.36
CA VAL A 268 -22.65 -13.74 3.33
C VAL A 268 -23.65 -14.37 4.31
N ASN A 269 -23.76 -13.83 5.52
CA ASN A 269 -24.73 -14.30 6.51
C ASN A 269 -26.17 -14.05 6.07
N ASP A 270 -26.45 -12.91 5.44
CA ASP A 270 -27.78 -12.58 4.92
C ASP A 270 -28.18 -13.52 3.78
N ASN A 271 -27.25 -13.81 2.85
CA ASN A 271 -27.46 -14.80 1.81
C ASN A 271 -27.73 -16.20 2.40
N MET A 272 -26.96 -16.60 3.42
CA MET A 272 -27.19 -17.87 4.13
C MET A 272 -28.57 -17.89 4.80
N ASN A 273 -28.99 -16.79 5.43
CA ASN A 273 -30.31 -16.65 6.05
C ASN A 273 -31.43 -16.75 5.00
N GLN A 274 -31.28 -16.12 3.84
CA GLN A 274 -32.25 -16.23 2.74
C GLN A 274 -32.36 -17.67 2.21
N VAL A 275 -31.23 -18.34 1.97
CA VAL A 275 -31.21 -19.75 1.55
C VAL A 275 -31.90 -20.65 2.59
N MET A 276 -31.60 -20.44 3.89
CA MET A 276 -32.25 -21.18 4.97
C MET A 276 -33.76 -20.91 5.05
N GLN A 277 -34.20 -19.66 4.86
CA GLN A 277 -35.62 -19.31 4.83
C GLN A 277 -36.34 -20.02 3.67
N VAL A 278 -35.79 -19.98 2.45
CA VAL A 278 -36.36 -20.66 1.28
C VAL A 278 -36.47 -22.17 1.53
N LEU A 279 -35.40 -22.80 2.02
CA LEU A 279 -35.43 -24.21 2.37
C LEU A 279 -36.50 -24.51 3.43
N THR A 280 -36.61 -23.67 4.46
CA THR A 280 -37.60 -23.83 5.54
C THR A 280 -39.03 -23.70 5.04
N VAL A 281 -39.31 -22.73 4.16
CA VAL A 281 -40.64 -22.56 3.54
C VAL A 281 -41.02 -23.80 2.74
N ILE A 282 -40.11 -24.30 1.88
CA ILE A 282 -40.33 -25.51 1.09
C ILE A 282 -40.56 -26.71 2.02
N SER A 283 -39.67 -26.96 2.99
CA SER A 283 -39.77 -28.10 3.90
C SER A 283 -41.04 -28.07 4.75
N THR A 284 -41.42 -26.91 5.29
CA THR A 284 -42.62 -26.78 6.15
C THR A 284 -43.91 -27.03 5.37
N ILE A 285 -43.93 -26.71 4.07
CA ILE A 285 -45.06 -27.03 3.19
C ILE A 285 -45.07 -28.51 2.84
N PHE A 286 -43.93 -29.09 2.44
CA PHE A 286 -43.90 -30.48 1.94
C PHE A 286 -43.96 -31.55 3.04
N ILE A 287 -43.34 -31.35 4.21
CA ILE A 287 -43.28 -32.39 5.26
C ILE A 287 -44.68 -32.86 5.70
N PRO A 288 -45.66 -31.99 6.04
CA PRO A 288 -47.01 -32.42 6.40
C PRO A 288 -47.76 -33.07 5.23
N LEU A 289 -47.54 -32.59 4.00
CA LEU A 289 -48.16 -33.16 2.81
C LEU A 289 -47.63 -34.57 2.54
N SER A 290 -46.32 -34.77 2.62
CA SER A 290 -45.66 -36.07 2.50
C SER A 290 -46.09 -37.03 3.61
N PHE A 291 -46.30 -36.52 4.83
CA PHE A 291 -46.86 -37.32 5.92
C PHE A 291 -48.29 -37.77 5.60
N LEU A 292 -49.16 -36.88 5.12
CA LEU A 292 -50.54 -37.23 4.74
C LEU A 292 -50.58 -38.24 3.59
N THR A 293 -49.78 -38.06 2.54
CA THR A 293 -49.71 -39.03 1.44
C THR A 293 -49.12 -40.36 1.89
N GLY A 294 -48.13 -40.33 2.78
CA GLY A 294 -47.56 -41.54 3.39
C GLY A 294 -48.57 -42.29 4.25
N LEU A 295 -49.33 -41.57 5.10
CA LEU A 295 -50.35 -42.14 5.98
C LEU A 295 -51.46 -42.85 5.19
N TYR A 296 -52.02 -42.18 4.18
CA TYR A 296 -53.05 -42.77 3.32
C TYR A 296 -52.49 -43.71 2.24
N GLY A 297 -51.17 -43.81 2.11
CA GLY A 297 -50.46 -44.78 1.27
C GLY A 297 -50.17 -46.11 1.97
N MET A 298 -50.53 -46.25 3.25
CA MET A 298 -50.29 -47.48 4.01
C MET A 298 -51.35 -48.56 3.73
N ASN A 299 -50.94 -49.82 3.69
CA ASN A 299 -51.82 -50.97 3.41
C ASN A 299 -52.55 -51.49 4.67
N PHE A 300 -53.38 -50.69 5.33
CA PHE A 300 -54.19 -51.14 6.47
C PHE A 300 -55.59 -51.62 6.05
N GLN A 301 -56.10 -52.65 6.74
CA GLN A 301 -57.43 -53.20 6.48
C GLN A 301 -58.58 -52.36 7.06
N TYR A 302 -58.34 -51.65 8.18
CA TYR A 302 -59.34 -50.82 8.85
C TYR A 302 -58.93 -49.33 8.79
N MET A 303 -59.27 -48.66 7.69
CA MET A 303 -59.28 -47.18 7.61
C MET A 303 -60.70 -46.72 7.27
N PRO A 304 -61.48 -46.22 8.25
CA PRO A 304 -62.89 -45.89 8.04
C PRO A 304 -63.11 -44.85 6.93
N GLU A 305 -62.12 -44.03 6.62
CA GLU A 305 -62.16 -42.98 5.60
C GLU A 305 -62.07 -43.55 4.17
N LEU A 306 -61.44 -44.70 3.93
CA LEU A 306 -61.25 -45.24 2.57
C LEU A 306 -62.56 -45.70 1.90
N GLY A 307 -63.57 -46.05 2.70
CA GLY A 307 -64.86 -46.53 2.19
C GLY A 307 -65.79 -45.44 1.65
N TYR A 308 -65.45 -44.17 1.82
CA TYR A 308 -66.30 -43.05 1.42
C TYR A 308 -65.93 -42.53 0.02
N GLN A 309 -66.93 -42.37 -0.85
CA GLN A 309 -66.76 -42.06 -2.28
C GLN A 309 -66.02 -40.74 -2.57
N TYR A 310 -66.03 -39.78 -1.64
CA TYR A 310 -65.39 -38.46 -1.80
C TYR A 310 -64.07 -38.31 -1.03
N SER A 311 -63.53 -39.38 -0.45
CA SER A 311 -62.34 -39.28 0.42
C SER A 311 -61.09 -38.77 -0.29
N TYR A 312 -60.87 -39.17 -1.55
CA TYR A 312 -59.73 -38.68 -2.33
C TYR A 312 -59.81 -37.16 -2.63
N PRO A 313 -60.94 -36.63 -3.16
CA PRO A 313 -61.13 -35.18 -3.27
C PRO A 313 -61.04 -34.41 -1.94
N ILE A 314 -61.57 -34.97 -0.85
CA ILE A 314 -61.50 -34.34 0.49
C ILE A 314 -60.04 -34.23 0.95
N LEU A 315 -59.25 -35.30 0.80
CA LEU A 315 -57.82 -35.29 1.15
C LEU A 315 -57.06 -34.22 0.35
N LEU A 316 -57.29 -34.14 -0.97
CA LEU A 316 -56.70 -33.09 -1.81
C LEU A 316 -57.12 -31.68 -1.37
N GLY A 317 -58.38 -31.51 -0.97
CA GLY A 317 -58.88 -30.24 -0.41
C GLY A 317 -58.18 -29.85 0.89
N VAL A 318 -58.00 -30.80 1.81
CA VAL A 318 -57.25 -30.59 3.07
C VAL A 318 -55.79 -30.25 2.79
N MET A 319 -55.13 -30.98 1.89
CA MET A 319 -53.76 -30.71 1.46
C MET A 319 -53.62 -29.31 0.84
N GLY A 320 -54.55 -28.94 -0.06
CA GLY A 320 -54.59 -27.60 -0.65
C GLY A 320 -54.81 -26.50 0.40
N LEU A 321 -55.69 -26.75 1.39
CA LEU A 321 -55.93 -25.82 2.50
C LEU A 321 -54.67 -25.62 3.35
N ILE A 322 -53.90 -26.67 3.64
CA ILE A 322 -52.63 -26.59 4.38
C ILE A 322 -51.63 -25.72 3.61
N VAL A 323 -51.47 -25.94 2.30
CA VAL A 323 -50.58 -25.14 1.45
C VAL A 323 -50.97 -23.66 1.49
N VAL A 324 -52.25 -23.36 1.25
CA VAL A 324 -52.74 -21.97 1.24
C VAL A 324 -52.54 -21.31 2.61
N THR A 325 -52.86 -22.02 3.69
CA THR A 325 -52.69 -21.50 5.06
C THR A 325 -51.22 -21.18 5.36
N MET A 326 -50.30 -22.07 4.97
CA MET A 326 -48.86 -21.87 5.16
C MET A 326 -48.32 -20.72 4.30
N LEU A 327 -48.73 -20.62 3.03
CA LEU A 327 -48.33 -19.50 2.16
C LEU A 327 -48.80 -18.15 2.70
N VAL A 328 -50.05 -18.07 3.19
CA VAL A 328 -50.58 -16.86 3.82
C VAL A 328 -49.81 -16.52 5.10
N TYR A 329 -49.48 -17.52 5.92
CA TYR A 329 -48.69 -17.34 7.13
C TYR A 329 -47.29 -16.78 6.82
N PHE A 330 -46.57 -17.38 5.87
CA PHE A 330 -45.22 -16.94 5.48
C PHE A 330 -45.21 -15.56 4.83
N LYS A 331 -46.20 -15.26 3.97
CA LYS A 331 -46.36 -13.93 3.37
C LYS A 331 -46.62 -12.85 4.43
N LYS A 332 -47.40 -13.16 5.46
CA LYS A 332 -47.66 -12.21 6.56
C LYS A 332 -46.42 -11.90 7.40
N ASN A 333 -45.49 -12.84 7.47
CA ASN A 333 -44.24 -12.70 8.23
C ASN A 333 -43.07 -12.14 7.41
N ASN A 334 -43.29 -11.71 6.17
CA ASN A 334 -42.26 -11.23 5.24
C ASN A 334 -41.16 -12.26 4.95
N TRP A 335 -41.48 -13.56 4.97
CA TRP A 335 -40.57 -14.63 4.54
C TRP A 335 -40.74 -14.97 3.05
N LEU A 336 -41.71 -14.32 2.40
CA LEU A 336 -42.14 -14.51 1.01
C LEU A 336 -42.48 -13.17 0.36
#